data_AF-A0A7J2LYA8-F1
#
_entry.id   AF-A0A7J2LYA8-F1
#
_cell.length_a   1.000
_cell.length_b   1.000
_cell.length_c   1.000
_cell.angle_alpha   90.00
_cell.angle_beta   90.00
_cell.angle_gamma   90.00
#
_symmetry.space_group_name_H-M   'P 1'
#
loop_
_entity.id
_entity.type
_entity.pdbx_description
1 polymer ?
#
loop_
_entity_poly.entity_id
_entity_poly.type
_entity_poly.pdbx_seq_one_letter_code
_entity_poly.pdbx_strand_id
1 'polypeptide(L)'
;MEFSGLDEQQVKRALLKLSEKYLLGEVEKDEYEQLKVKLESALTLVRLRESLRRGEISEEEYETMAGDLESRAGDVESVVYNLLAEEAAPSPPKEEPVPEAPAPEIPQTVAKPEEPLEGRAPIEPSLSPEEEIVEEGAEVPNLLKPVQDMLRQLEDLEDKRARLKELFVKGEISDDTFVDLFLDLRRLKEELVSKLEEKKSELEDELMESKRAMRDLEKELEVLRAKVALGQITEIEYDVKREKIESELSRLKSDIETLQKALSIIEEGRVE
;
A
#
# COMPACT_ATOMS: atom_id res chain seq x y z
N MET A 1 35.44 14.77 32.71
CA MET A 1 33.99 14.83 32.45
C MET A 1 33.54 13.39 32.43
N GLU A 2 32.54 13.00 33.23
CA GLU A 2 32.03 11.63 33.13
C GLU A 2 31.29 11.48 31.80
N PHE A 3 31.80 10.61 30.92
CA PHE A 3 31.13 10.28 29.69
C PHE A 3 29.85 9.47 30.00
N SER A 4 28.72 10.17 29.86
CA SER A 4 27.30 9.83 29.67
C SER A 4 26.75 8.46 30.11
N GLY A 5 25.50 8.49 30.61
CA GLY A 5 24.66 7.32 30.90
C GLY A 5 24.04 6.67 29.66
N LEU A 6 24.61 6.89 28.46
CA LEU A 6 24.15 6.29 27.22
C LEU A 6 24.48 4.79 27.19
N ASP A 7 23.53 3.99 26.71
CA ASP A 7 23.74 2.57 26.45
C ASP A 7 24.10 2.29 24.98
N GLU A 8 24.61 1.09 24.70
CA GLU A 8 25.04 0.70 23.36
C GLU A 8 23.88 0.77 22.34
N GLN A 9 22.65 0.48 22.77
CA GLN A 9 21.47 0.45 21.91
C GLN A 9 21.04 1.85 21.49
N GLN A 10 21.06 2.82 22.41
CA GLN A 10 20.77 4.22 22.12
C GLN A 10 21.71 4.79 21.07
N VAL A 11 23.03 4.51 21.21
CA VAL A 11 24.02 4.99 20.23
C VAL A 11 23.85 4.30 18.87
N LYS A 12 23.57 2.99 18.84
CA LYS A 12 23.29 2.27 17.58
C LYS A 12 22.03 2.75 16.87
N ARG A 13 20.95 3.07 17.61
CA ARG A 13 19.74 3.67 17.04
C ARG A 13 19.99 5.07 16.50
N ALA A 14 20.80 5.87 17.20
CA ALA A 14 21.19 7.19 16.70
C ALA A 14 22.02 7.08 15.41
N LEU A 15 22.97 6.13 15.34
CA LEU A 15 23.70 5.82 14.11
C LEU A 15 22.76 5.42 12.97
N LEU A 16 21.82 4.50 13.24
CA LEU A 16 20.82 4.09 12.26
C LEU A 16 20.06 5.31 11.72
N LYS A 17 19.52 6.13 12.62
CA LYS A 17 18.72 7.30 12.25
C LYS A 17 19.53 8.31 11.45
N LEU A 18 20.79 8.53 11.83
CA LEU A 18 21.70 9.38 11.07
C LEU A 18 21.95 8.85 9.64
N SER A 19 22.23 7.55 9.51
CA SER A 19 22.41 6.90 8.20
C SER A 19 21.12 7.00 7.36
N GLU A 20 19.94 6.82 7.95
CA GLU A 20 18.68 7.03 7.24
C GLU A 20 18.51 8.46 6.73
N LYS A 21 18.74 9.46 7.59
CA LYS A 21 18.63 10.87 7.22
C LYS A 21 19.58 11.23 6.07
N TYR A 22 20.80 10.72 6.10
CA TYR A 22 21.76 10.90 5.00
C TYR A 22 21.26 10.24 3.70
N LEU A 23 20.80 8.98 3.77
CA LEU A 23 20.31 8.25 2.60
C LEU A 23 19.03 8.86 2.01
N LEU A 24 18.22 9.52 2.83
CA LEU A 24 17.04 10.27 2.40
C LEU A 24 17.36 11.69 1.91
N GLY A 25 18.62 12.14 2.06
CA GLY A 25 19.06 13.47 1.65
C GLY A 25 18.67 14.60 2.62
N GLU A 26 18.30 14.26 3.85
CA GLU A 26 17.96 15.22 4.91
C GLU A 26 19.20 15.83 5.59
N VAL A 27 20.35 15.15 5.47
CA VAL A 27 21.62 15.56 6.06
C VAL A 27 22.69 15.56 4.97
N GLU A 28 23.49 16.63 4.92
CA GLU A 28 24.59 16.74 3.97
C GLU A 28 25.74 15.79 4.32
N LYS A 29 26.54 15.40 3.32
CA LYS A 29 27.64 14.45 3.49
C LYS A 29 28.64 14.88 4.58
N ASP A 30 29.04 16.14 4.60
CA ASP A 30 30.04 16.65 5.55
C ASP A 30 29.51 16.61 6.99
N GLU A 31 28.22 16.93 7.18
CA GLU A 31 27.55 16.84 8.48
C GLU A 31 27.38 15.38 8.91
N TYR A 32 26.98 14.49 7.99
CA TYR A 32 26.88 13.05 8.22
C TYR A 32 28.21 12.47 8.71
N GLU A 33 29.31 12.74 8.01
CA GLU A 33 30.64 12.22 8.38
C GLU A 33 31.08 12.72 9.77
N GLN A 34 30.82 13.99 10.09
CA GLN A 34 31.15 14.54 11.41
C GLN A 34 30.33 13.89 12.53
N LEU A 35 29.00 13.79 12.35
CA LEU A 35 28.12 13.18 13.36
C LEU A 35 28.38 11.68 13.50
N LYS A 36 28.68 10.98 12.40
CA LYS A 36 29.05 9.56 12.41
C LYS A 36 30.29 9.32 13.25
N VAL A 37 31.36 10.11 13.04
CA VAL A 37 32.59 10.00 13.83
C VAL A 37 32.32 10.20 15.33
N LYS A 38 31.47 11.16 15.70
CA LYS A 38 31.08 11.39 17.11
C LYS A 38 30.40 10.16 17.69
N LEU A 39 29.41 9.62 16.98
CA LEU A 39 28.62 8.47 17.43
C LEU A 39 29.43 7.16 17.48
N GLU A 40 30.31 6.91 16.52
CA GLU A 40 31.21 5.74 16.53
C GLU A 40 32.22 5.82 17.68
N SER A 41 32.74 7.02 17.95
CA SER A 41 33.64 7.25 19.09
C SER A 41 32.91 7.00 20.40
N ALA A 42 31.67 7.48 20.54
CA ALA A 42 30.82 7.20 21.70
C ALA A 42 30.50 5.71 21.85
N LEU A 43 30.19 5.01 20.77
CA LEU A 43 29.93 3.57 20.78
C LEU A 43 31.15 2.80 21.30
N THR A 44 32.35 3.20 20.86
CA THR A 44 33.61 2.62 21.32
C THR A 44 33.84 2.88 22.82
N LEU A 45 33.56 4.09 23.30
CA LEU A 45 33.62 4.42 24.73
C LEU A 45 32.67 3.57 25.58
N VAL A 46 31.42 3.39 25.13
CA VAL A 46 30.44 2.54 25.83
C VAL A 46 30.97 1.11 25.96
N ARG A 47 31.50 0.54 24.88
CA ARG A 47 32.09 -0.81 24.89
C ARG A 47 33.31 -0.92 25.80
N LEU A 48 34.22 0.06 25.76
CA LEU A 48 35.39 0.10 26.65
C LEU A 48 34.97 0.14 28.12
N ARG A 49 33.95 0.94 28.45
CA ARG A 49 33.41 1.03 29.82
C ARG A 49 32.79 -0.29 30.27
N GLU A 50 32.09 -1.00 29.39
CA GLU A 50 31.57 -2.33 29.69
C GLU A 50 32.68 -3.36 29.90
N SER A 51 33.75 -3.33 29.10
CA SER A 51 34.93 -4.19 29.29
C SER A 51 35.65 -3.87 30.60
N LEU A 52 35.79 -2.60 30.98
CA LEU A 52 36.33 -2.20 32.28
C LEU A 52 35.45 -2.73 33.43
N ARG A 53 34.12 -2.58 33.34
CA ARG A 53 33.17 -3.13 34.34
C ARG A 53 33.25 -4.65 34.46
N ARG A 54 33.53 -5.34 33.35
CA ARG A 54 33.73 -6.80 33.31
C ARG A 54 35.12 -7.23 33.79
N GLY A 55 36.03 -6.29 34.02
CA GLY A 55 37.42 -6.56 34.40
C GLY A 55 38.26 -7.13 33.24
N GLU A 56 37.84 -6.93 31.99
CA GLU A 56 38.56 -7.39 30.80
C GLU A 56 39.76 -6.49 30.46
N ILE A 57 39.73 -5.23 30.90
CA ILE A 57 40.80 -4.24 30.76
C ILE A 57 41.06 -3.56 32.09
N SER A 58 42.28 -3.06 32.26
CA SER A 58 42.66 -2.26 33.43
C SER A 58 42.22 -0.79 33.30
N GLU A 59 42.23 -0.08 34.43
CA GLU A 59 41.89 1.36 34.49
C GLU A 59 42.90 2.22 33.71
N GLU A 60 44.21 1.90 33.78
CA GLU A 60 45.25 2.57 33.01
C GLU A 60 45.07 2.37 31.48
N GLU A 61 44.68 1.16 31.06
CA GLU A 61 44.37 0.86 29.66
C GLU A 61 43.13 1.61 29.19
N TYR A 62 42.09 1.70 30.05
CA TYR A 62 40.89 2.48 29.75
C TYR A 62 41.21 3.96 29.57
N GLU A 63 41.91 4.60 30.52
CA GLU A 63 42.23 6.04 30.44
C GLU A 63 43.03 6.39 29.19
N THR A 64 43.98 5.53 28.82
CA THR A 64 44.81 5.71 27.62
C THR A 64 43.97 5.67 26.34
N MET A 65 42.99 4.76 26.26
CA MET A 65 42.15 4.60 25.07
C MET A 65 40.98 5.58 25.03
N ALA A 66 40.45 5.99 26.18
CA ALA A 66 39.27 6.84 26.29
C ALA A 66 39.56 8.31 25.98
N GLY A 67 40.75 8.83 26.31
CA GLY A 67 41.04 10.28 26.20
C GLY A 67 40.78 10.87 24.81
N ASP A 68 41.28 10.23 23.75
CA ASP A 68 41.07 10.70 22.37
C ASP A 68 39.62 10.51 21.91
N LEU A 69 38.96 9.43 22.37
CA LEU A 69 37.57 9.14 22.02
C LEU A 69 36.60 10.11 22.69
N GLU A 70 36.84 10.51 23.94
CA GLU A 70 36.00 11.47 24.67
C GLU A 70 36.04 12.84 24.00
N SER A 71 37.21 13.27 23.53
CA SER A 71 37.33 14.51 22.76
C SER A 71 36.58 14.44 21.43
N ARG A 72 36.63 13.30 20.73
CA ARG A 72 35.94 13.12 19.44
C ARG A 72 34.43 12.99 19.62
N ALA A 73 33.97 12.41 20.72
CA ALA A 73 32.56 12.21 21.02
C ALA A 73 31.93 13.39 21.79
N GLY A 74 32.54 14.57 21.72
CA GLY A 74 32.02 15.79 22.34
C GLY A 74 30.57 16.10 21.90
N ASP A 75 29.75 16.44 22.89
CA ASP A 75 28.32 16.74 22.78
C ASP A 75 27.45 15.60 22.21
N VAL A 76 27.91 14.34 22.28
CA VAL A 76 27.17 13.21 21.68
C VAL A 76 25.80 12.99 22.32
N GLU A 77 25.60 13.30 23.60
CA GLU A 77 24.30 13.17 24.27
C GLU A 77 23.24 14.05 23.58
N SER A 78 23.60 15.29 23.25
CA SER A 78 22.72 16.22 22.52
C SER A 78 22.43 15.71 21.11
N VAL A 79 23.43 15.13 20.44
CA VAL A 79 23.27 14.53 19.10
C VAL A 79 22.32 13.34 19.15
N VAL A 80 22.53 12.40 20.07
CA VAL A 80 21.66 11.23 20.28
C VAL A 80 20.25 11.68 20.63
N TYR A 81 20.10 12.64 21.54
CA TYR A 81 18.80 13.19 21.89
C TYR A 81 18.10 13.80 20.69
N ASN A 82 18.78 14.62 19.89
CA ASN A 82 18.17 15.26 18.71
C ASN A 82 17.77 14.24 17.63
N LEU A 83 18.59 13.21 17.40
CA LEU A 83 18.29 12.17 16.43
C LEU A 83 17.11 11.29 16.88
N LEU A 84 17.05 10.95 18.17
CA LEU A 84 16.01 10.08 18.72
C LEU A 84 14.75 10.82 19.19
N ALA A 85 14.79 12.14 19.34
CA ALA A 85 13.63 12.95 19.73
C ALA A 85 12.49 12.84 18.72
N GLU A 86 12.80 12.58 17.45
CA GLU A 86 11.80 12.32 16.41
C GLU A 86 11.11 10.95 16.53
N GLU A 87 11.73 9.95 17.18
CA GLU A 87 11.06 8.67 17.50
C GLU A 87 10.07 8.81 18.67
N ALA A 88 10.30 9.79 19.55
CA ALA A 88 9.53 10.00 20.78
C ALA A 88 8.36 11.00 20.62
N ALA A 89 8.19 11.61 19.44
CA ALA A 89 7.02 12.43 19.17
C ALA A 89 5.79 11.52 19.09
N PRO A 90 4.86 11.55 20.07
CA PRO A 90 3.58 10.91 19.87
C PRO A 90 2.96 11.53 18.62
N SER A 91 2.52 10.68 17.69
CA SER A 91 1.59 11.13 16.66
C SER A 91 0.52 11.98 17.35
N PRO A 92 0.22 13.20 16.86
CA PRO A 92 -0.89 13.95 17.42
C PRO A 92 -2.10 13.02 17.45
N PRO A 93 -2.81 12.90 18.60
CA PRO A 93 -3.91 11.96 18.70
C PRO A 93 -4.84 12.23 17.52
N LYS A 94 -5.08 11.18 16.71
CA LYS A 94 -6.15 11.19 15.70
C LYS A 94 -7.39 11.66 16.45
N GLU A 95 -7.92 12.82 16.07
CA GLU A 95 -9.19 13.30 16.60
C GLU A 95 -10.22 12.21 16.29
N GLU A 96 -10.61 11.49 17.34
CA GLU A 96 -11.65 10.49 17.27
C GLU A 96 -12.94 11.18 16.81
N PRO A 97 -13.59 10.71 15.74
CA PRO A 97 -14.87 11.25 15.33
C PRO A 97 -15.89 10.97 16.43
N VAL A 98 -16.48 12.06 16.92
CA VAL A 98 -17.55 12.08 17.92
C VAL A 98 -18.67 11.13 17.49
N PRO A 99 -19.13 10.21 18.37
CA PRO A 99 -20.17 9.25 18.02
C PRO A 99 -21.51 9.98 17.87
N GLU A 100 -22.06 9.92 16.66
CA GLU A 100 -23.41 10.38 16.34
C GLU A 100 -24.43 9.49 17.07
N ALA A 101 -25.29 10.11 17.86
CA ALA A 101 -26.29 9.45 18.67
C ALA A 101 -27.36 8.74 17.80
N PRO A 102 -27.89 7.59 18.24
CA PRO A 102 -28.87 6.83 17.48
C PRO A 102 -30.27 7.44 17.57
N ALA A 103 -30.96 7.55 16.43
CA ALA A 103 -32.40 7.81 16.39
C ALA A 103 -33.19 6.48 16.58
N PRO A 104 -34.35 6.51 17.26
CA PRO A 104 -35.01 5.32 17.80
C PRO A 104 -35.90 4.56 16.81
N GLU A 105 -35.99 3.24 17.04
CA GLU A 105 -36.96 2.32 16.44
C GLU A 105 -38.41 2.59 16.86
N ILE A 106 -39.37 2.27 15.99
CA ILE A 106 -40.76 1.97 16.36
C ILE A 106 -41.23 0.72 15.57
N PRO A 107 -42.01 -0.22 16.17
CA PRO A 107 -42.14 -1.60 15.71
C PRO A 107 -43.46 -2.00 15.00
N GLN A 108 -43.35 -3.06 14.19
CA GLN A 108 -44.25 -4.20 13.87
C GLN A 108 -45.76 -4.01 13.57
N THR A 109 -46.25 -4.72 12.52
CA THR A 109 -47.38 -5.70 12.54
C THR A 109 -47.64 -6.24 11.11
N VAL A 110 -47.35 -7.52 10.80
CA VAL A 110 -48.23 -8.72 10.73
C VAL A 110 -49.47 -8.61 9.83
N ALA A 111 -49.52 -9.36 8.71
CA ALA A 111 -50.54 -10.40 8.40
C ALA A 111 -50.53 -10.87 6.91
N LYS A 112 -50.31 -12.17 6.71
CA LYS A 112 -50.81 -13.03 5.58
C LYS A 112 -52.30 -13.37 5.87
N PRO A 113 -53.19 -13.87 4.95
CA PRO A 113 -53.01 -15.08 4.09
C PRO A 113 -53.73 -15.07 2.68
N GLU A 114 -53.24 -15.87 1.71
CA GLU A 114 -53.91 -17.01 1.00
C GLU A 114 -54.72 -16.73 -0.31
N GLU A 115 -54.15 -17.22 -1.44
CA GLU A 115 -54.65 -18.03 -2.60
C GLU A 115 -56.16 -18.12 -2.98
N PRO A 116 -56.56 -18.46 -4.26
CA PRO A 116 -56.18 -19.72 -4.95
C PRO A 116 -56.10 -19.80 -6.50
N LEU A 117 -55.30 -20.80 -6.94
CA LEU A 117 -55.40 -21.82 -8.01
C LEU A 117 -56.18 -21.63 -9.33
N GLU A 118 -55.53 -22.01 -10.44
CA GLU A 118 -55.95 -22.92 -11.56
C GLU A 118 -55.06 -22.60 -12.79
N GLY A 119 -54.50 -23.49 -13.63
CA GLY A 119 -54.51 -24.94 -13.81
C GLY A 119 -53.98 -25.27 -15.22
N ARG A 120 -53.38 -26.47 -15.38
CA ARG A 120 -53.10 -27.25 -16.62
C ARG A 120 -51.74 -27.11 -17.35
N ALA A 121 -51.03 -28.25 -17.37
CA ALA A 121 -49.98 -28.65 -18.33
C ALA A 121 -50.63 -29.46 -19.51
N PRO A 122 -49.91 -30.30 -20.31
CA PRO A 122 -48.54 -30.29 -20.86
C PRO A 122 -48.48 -30.64 -22.39
N ILE A 123 -47.44 -30.26 -23.16
CA ILE A 123 -47.03 -30.96 -24.41
C ILE A 123 -45.50 -30.86 -24.62
N GLU A 124 -44.80 -32.01 -24.64
CA GLU A 124 -43.44 -32.28 -25.18
C GLU A 124 -43.51 -32.60 -26.71
N PRO A 125 -42.43 -32.95 -27.45
CA PRO A 125 -41.01 -32.51 -27.50
C PRO A 125 -40.52 -32.27 -28.96
N SER A 126 -39.42 -31.54 -29.22
CA SER A 126 -38.63 -31.76 -30.46
C SER A 126 -37.23 -31.12 -30.49
N LEU A 127 -36.22 -31.98 -30.64
CA LEU A 127 -35.08 -31.95 -31.58
C LEU A 127 -34.06 -30.78 -31.58
N SER A 128 -32.80 -31.20 -31.37
CA SER A 128 -31.45 -30.60 -31.52
C SER A 128 -31.23 -29.71 -32.77
N PRO A 129 -30.16 -28.87 -32.90
CA PRO A 129 -28.74 -29.27 -32.78
C PRO A 129 -27.74 -28.24 -32.20
N GLU A 130 -26.58 -28.76 -31.76
CA GLU A 130 -25.24 -28.16 -31.84
C GLU A 130 -25.11 -26.63 -31.78
N GLU A 131 -24.83 -26.09 -30.58
CA GLU A 131 -24.11 -24.83 -30.46
C GLU A 131 -22.76 -25.07 -29.81
N GLU A 132 -21.75 -24.80 -30.62
CA GLU A 132 -20.36 -24.52 -30.29
C GLU A 132 -20.31 -23.62 -29.05
N ILE A 133 -19.87 -24.17 -27.92
CA ILE A 133 -19.60 -23.38 -26.72
C ILE A 133 -18.33 -22.57 -27.03
N VAL A 134 -18.52 -21.38 -27.60
CA VAL A 134 -17.48 -20.35 -27.60
C VAL A 134 -17.34 -19.90 -26.15
N GLU A 135 -16.28 -20.38 -25.48
CA GLU A 135 -15.78 -19.78 -24.24
C GLU A 135 -15.32 -18.34 -24.53
N GLU A 136 -16.25 -17.40 -24.59
CA GLU A 136 -15.96 -15.96 -24.44
C GLU A 136 -16.51 -15.52 -23.08
N GLY A 137 -15.85 -16.01 -22.02
CA GLY A 137 -16.23 -15.71 -20.64
C GLY A 137 -15.05 -15.50 -19.69
N ALA A 138 -13.82 -15.41 -20.21
CA ALA A 138 -12.62 -15.35 -19.39
C ALA A 138 -11.77 -14.13 -19.76
N GLU A 139 -11.98 -12.99 -19.09
CA GLU A 139 -10.93 -11.97 -18.98
C GLU A 139 -11.16 -10.92 -17.87
N VAL A 140 -12.37 -10.76 -17.35
CA VAL A 140 -12.68 -9.75 -16.31
C VAL A 140 -12.08 -10.01 -14.91
N PRO A 141 -11.85 -11.25 -14.41
CA PRO A 141 -11.31 -11.45 -13.06
C PRO A 141 -9.83 -11.10 -12.88
N ASN A 142 -9.09 -10.82 -13.96
CA ASN A 142 -7.63 -10.86 -13.92
C ASN A 142 -6.95 -9.49 -13.78
N LEU A 143 -7.71 -8.39 -13.71
CA LEU A 143 -7.17 -7.03 -13.52
C LEU A 143 -6.86 -6.71 -12.05
N LEU A 144 -7.58 -7.31 -11.11
CA LEU A 144 -7.42 -7.08 -9.67
C LEU A 144 -6.16 -7.75 -9.11
N LYS A 145 -5.83 -8.94 -9.61
CA LYS A 145 -4.74 -9.75 -9.08
C LYS A 145 -3.36 -9.10 -9.26
N PRO A 146 -3.00 -8.53 -10.43
CA PRO A 146 -1.75 -7.80 -10.59
C PRO A 146 -1.61 -6.62 -9.62
N VAL A 147 -2.70 -5.86 -9.40
CA VAL A 147 -2.72 -4.74 -8.46
C VAL A 147 -2.48 -5.21 -7.03
N GLN A 148 -3.19 -6.26 -6.60
CA GLN A 148 -3.02 -6.84 -5.27
C GLN A 148 -1.62 -7.43 -5.07
N ASP A 149 -1.07 -8.09 -6.08
CA ASP A 149 0.29 -8.65 -6.04
C ASP A 149 1.34 -7.53 -5.89
N MET A 150 1.17 -6.39 -6.59
CA MET A 150 2.07 -5.23 -6.43
C MET A 150 1.95 -4.59 -5.05
N LEU A 151 0.74 -4.42 -4.51
CA LEU A 151 0.53 -3.88 -3.16
C LEU A 151 1.17 -4.79 -2.09
N ARG A 152 0.99 -6.10 -2.21
CA ARG A 152 1.62 -7.07 -1.32
C ARG A 152 3.15 -7.02 -1.39
N GLN A 153 3.71 -6.82 -2.59
CA GLN A 153 5.15 -6.64 -2.75
C GLN A 153 5.66 -5.35 -2.09
N LEU A 154 4.87 -4.27 -2.05
CA LEU A 154 5.21 -3.06 -1.32
C LEU A 154 5.26 -3.32 0.19
N GLU A 155 4.26 -3.99 0.74
CA GLU A 155 4.23 -4.41 2.15
C GLU A 155 5.43 -5.29 2.51
N ASP A 156 5.73 -6.29 1.67
CA ASP A 156 6.91 -7.16 1.83
C ASP A 156 8.23 -6.38 1.81
N LEU A 157 8.33 -5.27 1.05
CA LEU A 157 9.52 -4.41 1.02
C LEU A 157 9.65 -3.59 2.29
N GLU A 158 8.54 -3.14 2.87
CA GLU A 158 8.52 -2.41 4.14
C GLU A 158 8.91 -3.31 5.30
N ASP A 159 8.40 -4.53 5.32
CA ASP A 159 8.81 -5.59 6.24
C ASP A 159 10.31 -5.87 6.15
N LYS A 160 10.84 -6.01 4.92
CA LYS A 160 12.29 -6.20 4.70
C LYS A 160 13.09 -5.00 5.20
N ARG A 161 12.61 -3.78 4.98
CA ARG A 161 13.27 -2.56 5.47
C ARG A 161 13.28 -2.52 6.99
N ALA A 162 12.18 -2.86 7.66
CA ALA A 162 12.12 -2.94 9.12
C ALA A 162 13.10 -3.99 9.68
N ARG A 163 13.16 -5.17 9.07
CA ARG A 163 14.13 -6.21 9.43
C ARG A 163 15.57 -5.76 9.20
N LEU A 164 15.86 -5.05 8.10
CA LEU A 164 17.19 -4.51 7.83
C LEU A 164 17.64 -3.54 8.93
N LYS A 165 16.75 -2.65 9.39
CA LYS A 165 17.03 -1.76 10.53
C LYS A 165 17.34 -2.53 11.81
N GLU A 166 16.56 -3.57 12.09
CA GLU A 166 16.77 -4.41 13.28
C GLU A 166 18.12 -5.12 13.24
N LEU A 167 18.51 -5.69 12.09
CA LEU A 167 19.82 -6.33 11.89
C LEU A 167 20.97 -5.35 12.13
N PHE A 168 20.83 -4.11 11.66
CA PHE A 168 21.82 -3.06 11.90
C PHE A 168 21.95 -2.70 13.38
N VAL A 169 20.83 -2.50 14.09
CA VAL A 169 20.83 -2.17 15.53
C VAL A 169 21.36 -3.33 16.39
N LYS A 170 21.13 -4.58 15.99
CA LYS A 170 21.76 -5.75 16.63
C LYS A 170 23.27 -5.83 16.36
N GLY A 171 23.75 -5.13 15.33
CA GLY A 171 25.15 -5.19 14.88
C GLY A 171 25.48 -6.45 14.09
N GLU A 172 24.46 -7.10 13.50
CA GLU A 172 24.64 -8.29 12.67
C GLU A 172 25.17 -7.95 11.27
N ILE A 173 25.00 -6.69 10.85
CA ILE A 173 25.48 -6.15 9.58
C ILE A 173 26.29 -4.88 9.81
N SER A 174 27.23 -4.59 8.90
CA SER A 174 28.00 -3.35 8.91
C SER A 174 27.20 -2.18 8.33
N ASP A 175 27.68 -0.96 8.57
CA ASP A 175 27.11 0.27 7.98
C ASP A 175 27.14 0.23 6.45
N ASP A 176 28.25 -0.17 5.85
CA ASP A 176 28.35 -0.28 4.38
C ASP A 176 27.31 -1.27 3.81
N THR A 177 27.14 -2.43 4.46
CA THR A 177 26.12 -3.42 4.05
C THR A 177 24.70 -2.90 4.25
N PHE A 178 24.45 -2.17 5.33
CA PHE A 178 23.15 -1.54 5.57
C PHE A 178 22.84 -0.50 4.48
N VAL A 179 23.78 0.37 4.15
CA VAL A 179 23.64 1.40 3.12
C VAL A 179 23.31 0.79 1.77
N ASP A 180 24.09 -0.21 1.33
CA ASP A 180 23.87 -0.87 0.03
C ASP A 180 22.47 -1.50 -0.05
N LEU A 181 22.10 -2.29 0.96
CA LEU A 181 20.80 -2.96 0.98
C LEU A 181 19.62 -1.98 1.13
N PHE A 182 19.80 -0.89 1.89
CA PHE A 182 18.76 0.12 2.04
C PHE A 182 18.50 0.84 0.71
N LEU A 183 19.55 1.18 -0.03
CA LEU A 183 19.43 1.81 -1.34
C LEU A 183 18.77 0.86 -2.35
N ASP A 184 19.13 -0.42 -2.34
CA ASP A 184 18.49 -1.44 -3.19
C ASP A 184 17.00 -1.58 -2.89
N LEU A 185 16.62 -1.70 -1.61
CA LEU A 185 15.21 -1.78 -1.19
C LEU A 185 14.44 -0.51 -1.54
N ARG A 186 15.06 0.66 -1.37
CA ARG A 186 14.47 1.95 -1.76
C ARG A 186 14.21 2.01 -3.26
N ARG A 187 15.20 1.64 -4.08
CA ARG A 187 15.06 1.60 -5.53
C ARG A 187 13.95 0.64 -5.96
N LEU A 188 13.87 -0.55 -5.38
CA LEU A 188 12.80 -1.50 -5.66
C LEU A 188 11.42 -0.95 -5.28
N LYS A 189 11.31 -0.23 -4.15
CA LYS A 189 10.08 0.45 -3.75
C LYS A 189 9.69 1.50 -4.79
N GLU A 190 10.63 2.37 -5.19
CA GLU A 190 10.40 3.41 -6.21
C GLU A 190 9.94 2.81 -7.54
N GLU A 191 10.62 1.76 -8.04
CA GLU A 191 10.26 1.06 -9.28
C GLU A 191 8.84 0.46 -9.20
N LEU A 192 8.46 -0.11 -8.07
CA LEU A 192 7.15 -0.72 -7.87
C LEU A 192 6.04 0.33 -7.73
N VAL A 193 6.31 1.45 -7.05
CA VAL A 193 5.40 2.60 -6.99
C VAL A 193 5.15 3.16 -8.38
N SER A 194 6.19 3.36 -9.19
CA SER A 194 6.04 3.84 -10.57
C SER A 194 5.19 2.90 -11.42
N LYS A 195 5.41 1.57 -11.34
CA LYS A 195 4.56 0.59 -12.05
C LYS A 195 3.10 0.65 -11.62
N LEU A 196 2.84 0.85 -10.33
CA LEU A 196 1.49 0.95 -9.79
C LEU A 196 0.81 2.25 -10.27
N GLU A 197 1.59 3.31 -10.44
CA GLU A 197 1.18 4.60 -11.01
C GLU A 197 0.84 4.50 -12.50
N GLU A 198 1.68 3.83 -13.29
CA GLU A 198 1.41 3.49 -14.68
C GLU A 198 0.13 2.66 -14.79
N LYS A 199 -0.01 1.63 -13.94
CA LYS A 199 -1.20 0.78 -13.94
C LYS A 199 -2.47 1.53 -13.56
N LYS A 200 -2.38 2.49 -12.62
CA LYS A 200 -3.49 3.38 -12.29
C LYS A 200 -3.94 4.18 -13.51
N SER A 201 -3.00 4.78 -14.23
CA SER A 201 -3.30 5.56 -15.45
C SER A 201 -3.97 4.70 -16.52
N GLU A 202 -3.46 3.48 -16.77
CA GLU A 202 -4.08 2.55 -17.72
C GLU A 202 -5.54 2.23 -17.35
N LEU A 203 -5.80 1.94 -16.07
CA LEU A 203 -7.14 1.62 -15.59
C LEU A 203 -8.09 2.83 -15.68
N GLU A 204 -7.59 4.05 -15.47
CA GLU A 204 -8.36 5.28 -15.63
C GLU A 204 -8.75 5.53 -17.10
N ASP A 205 -7.84 5.28 -18.03
CA ASP A 205 -8.09 5.39 -19.47
C ASP A 205 -9.12 4.35 -19.93
N GLU A 206 -8.95 3.08 -19.54
CA GLU A 206 -9.89 1.99 -19.83
C GLU A 206 -11.30 2.29 -19.25
N LEU A 207 -11.36 2.85 -18.04
CA LEU A 207 -12.62 3.25 -17.41
C LEU A 207 -13.31 4.37 -18.19
N MET A 208 -12.54 5.35 -18.68
CA MET A 208 -13.07 6.45 -19.46
C MET A 208 -13.59 5.97 -20.82
N GLU A 209 -12.88 5.06 -21.47
CA GLU A 209 -13.28 4.44 -22.73
C GLU A 209 -14.56 3.61 -22.56
N SER A 210 -14.61 2.75 -21.53
CA SER A 210 -15.80 1.95 -21.20
C SER A 210 -17.03 2.82 -20.94
N LYS A 211 -16.87 3.94 -20.23
CA LYS A 211 -17.94 4.94 -20.01
C LYS A 211 -18.36 5.69 -21.27
N ARG A 212 -17.47 5.86 -22.26
CA ARG A 212 -17.82 6.45 -23.56
C ARG A 212 -18.63 5.46 -24.39
N ALA A 213 -18.14 4.23 -24.52
CA ALA A 213 -18.81 3.16 -25.24
C ALA A 213 -20.23 2.91 -24.70
N MET A 214 -20.40 2.91 -23.38
CA MET A 214 -21.71 2.77 -22.74
C MET A 214 -22.68 3.88 -23.16
N ARG A 215 -22.24 5.14 -23.16
CA ARG A 215 -23.08 6.28 -23.58
C ARG A 215 -23.44 6.22 -25.06
N ASP A 216 -22.52 5.76 -25.91
CA ASP A 216 -22.78 5.61 -27.34
C ASP A 216 -23.82 4.50 -27.61
N LEU A 217 -23.73 3.38 -26.90
CA LEU A 217 -24.73 2.30 -26.96
C LEU A 217 -26.11 2.71 -26.41
N GLU A 218 -26.16 3.48 -25.31
CA GLU A 218 -27.40 4.05 -24.79
C GLU A 218 -28.08 4.96 -25.81
N LYS A 219 -27.28 5.78 -26.51
CA LYS A 219 -27.77 6.62 -27.61
C LYS A 219 -28.23 5.79 -28.81
N GLU A 220 -27.55 4.69 -29.13
CA GLU A 220 -27.97 3.79 -30.19
C GLU A 220 -29.33 3.14 -29.88
N LEU A 221 -29.56 2.73 -28.62
CA LEU A 221 -30.87 2.26 -28.15
C LEU A 221 -31.96 3.32 -28.30
N GLU A 222 -31.66 4.57 -27.95
CA GLU A 222 -32.60 5.69 -28.14
C GLU A 222 -32.97 5.85 -29.63
N VAL A 223 -31.98 5.83 -30.52
CA VAL A 223 -32.20 5.91 -31.97
C VAL A 223 -33.02 4.71 -32.47
N LEU A 224 -32.74 3.49 -31.99
CA LEU A 224 -33.50 2.29 -32.36
C LEU A 224 -34.96 2.39 -31.94
N ARG A 225 -35.24 2.87 -30.72
CA ARG A 225 -36.60 3.12 -30.24
C ARG A 225 -37.34 4.12 -31.13
N ALA A 226 -36.67 5.21 -31.52
CA ALA A 226 -37.24 6.19 -32.44
C ALA A 226 -37.53 5.59 -33.84
N LYS A 227 -36.62 4.77 -34.37
CA LYS A 227 -36.80 4.12 -35.69
C LYS A 227 -38.00 3.18 -35.72
N VAL A 228 -38.24 2.40 -34.67
CA VAL A 228 -39.46 1.56 -34.55
C VAL A 228 -40.70 2.44 -34.49
N ALA A 229 -40.71 3.46 -33.64
CA ALA A 229 -41.86 4.34 -33.47
C ALA A 229 -42.24 5.08 -34.77
N LEU A 230 -41.24 5.37 -35.61
CA LEU A 230 -41.43 5.96 -36.94
C LEU A 230 -41.76 4.92 -38.03
N GLY A 231 -41.84 3.63 -37.70
CA GLY A 231 -42.07 2.54 -38.64
C GLY A 231 -40.93 2.33 -39.65
N GLN A 232 -39.73 2.82 -39.35
CA GLN A 232 -38.55 2.70 -40.22
C GLN A 232 -37.87 1.32 -40.12
N ILE A 233 -38.10 0.61 -39.02
CA ILE A 233 -37.68 -0.77 -38.80
C ILE A 233 -38.84 -1.57 -38.21
N THR A 234 -38.79 -2.88 -38.37
CA THR A 234 -39.78 -3.80 -37.79
C THR A 234 -39.53 -4.04 -36.29
N GLU A 235 -40.55 -4.51 -35.58
CA GLU A 235 -40.45 -4.87 -34.16
C GLU A 235 -39.46 -6.02 -33.93
N ILE A 236 -39.41 -6.98 -34.85
CA ILE A 236 -38.46 -8.10 -34.80
C ILE A 236 -37.01 -7.60 -34.98
N GLU A 237 -36.76 -6.71 -35.95
CA GLU A 237 -35.43 -6.10 -36.13
C GLU A 237 -34.98 -5.28 -34.94
N TYR A 238 -35.93 -4.67 -34.23
CA TYR A 238 -35.67 -3.94 -33.00
C TYR A 238 -35.29 -4.87 -31.86
N ASP A 239 -36.05 -5.93 -31.62
CA ASP A 239 -35.80 -6.85 -30.51
C ASP A 239 -34.41 -7.47 -30.62
N VAL A 240 -34.01 -7.92 -31.81
CA VAL A 240 -32.67 -8.51 -32.05
C VAL A 240 -31.55 -7.50 -31.77
N LYS A 241 -31.69 -6.25 -32.24
CA LYS A 241 -30.66 -5.22 -32.01
C LYS A 241 -30.65 -4.73 -30.57
N ARG A 242 -31.82 -4.62 -29.94
CA ARG A 242 -31.96 -4.24 -28.54
C ARG A 242 -31.26 -5.26 -27.66
N GLU A 243 -31.53 -6.55 -27.84
CA GLU A 243 -30.95 -7.62 -27.05
C GLU A 243 -29.41 -7.62 -27.16
N LYS A 244 -28.87 -7.43 -28.38
CA LYS A 244 -27.43 -7.28 -28.59
C LYS A 244 -26.86 -6.11 -27.79
N ILE A 245 -27.45 -4.91 -27.92
CA ILE A 245 -26.94 -3.74 -27.20
C ILE A 245 -27.10 -3.89 -25.69
N GLU A 246 -28.21 -4.46 -25.21
CA GLU A 246 -28.44 -4.71 -23.78
C GLU A 246 -27.41 -5.69 -23.19
N SER A 247 -26.99 -6.69 -23.98
CA SER A 247 -25.91 -7.62 -23.60
C SER A 247 -24.56 -6.90 -23.48
N GLU A 248 -24.22 -6.06 -24.45
CA GLU A 248 -22.97 -5.28 -24.44
C GLU A 248 -22.95 -4.24 -23.30
N LEU A 249 -24.08 -3.58 -23.04
CA LEU A 249 -24.24 -2.67 -21.90
C LEU A 249 -24.07 -3.40 -20.56
N SER A 250 -24.58 -4.62 -20.44
CA SER A 250 -24.44 -5.41 -19.22
C SER A 250 -22.98 -5.81 -18.98
N ARG A 251 -22.26 -6.20 -20.05
CA ARG A 251 -20.82 -6.46 -20.00
C ARG A 251 -20.03 -5.21 -19.59
N LEU A 252 -20.26 -4.07 -20.24
CA LEU A 252 -19.58 -2.81 -19.91
C LEU A 252 -19.85 -2.35 -18.47
N LYS A 253 -21.05 -2.56 -17.93
CA LYS A 253 -21.35 -2.27 -16.52
C LYS A 253 -20.48 -3.08 -15.57
N SER A 254 -20.33 -4.38 -15.83
CA SER A 254 -19.47 -5.27 -15.05
C SER A 254 -18.00 -4.84 -15.15
N ASP A 255 -17.54 -4.48 -16.34
CA ASP A 255 -16.16 -4.03 -16.57
C ASP A 255 -15.88 -2.73 -15.82
N ILE A 256 -16.77 -1.74 -15.92
CA ILE A 256 -16.68 -0.47 -15.17
C ILE A 256 -16.63 -0.72 -13.67
N GLU A 257 -17.49 -1.59 -13.13
CA GLU A 257 -17.49 -1.91 -11.71
C GLU A 257 -16.15 -2.54 -11.27
N THR A 258 -15.58 -3.41 -12.10
CA THR A 258 -14.29 -4.05 -11.83
C THR A 258 -13.14 -3.05 -11.86
N LEU A 259 -13.11 -2.17 -12.86
CA LEU A 259 -12.12 -1.09 -12.98
C LEU A 259 -12.19 -0.11 -11.80
N GLN A 260 -13.42 0.28 -11.39
CA GLN A 260 -13.61 1.12 -10.21
C GLN A 260 -13.09 0.46 -8.94
N LYS A 261 -13.38 -0.84 -8.73
CA LYS A 261 -12.83 -1.60 -7.60
C LYS A 261 -11.30 -1.63 -7.62
N ALA A 262 -10.68 -1.86 -8.77
CA ALA A 262 -9.23 -1.88 -8.91
C ALA A 262 -8.59 -0.53 -8.56
N LEU A 263 -9.19 0.58 -9.03
CA LEU A 263 -8.74 1.93 -8.70
C LEU A 263 -8.92 2.26 -7.21
N SER A 264 -10.04 1.87 -6.60
CA SER A 264 -10.24 2.04 -5.15
C SER A 264 -9.19 1.29 -4.33
N ILE A 265 -8.85 0.06 -4.70
CA ILE A 265 -7.79 -0.72 -4.02
C ILE A 265 -6.43 -0.01 -4.15
N ILE A 266 -6.10 0.56 -5.30
CA ILE A 266 -4.87 1.34 -5.51
C ILE A 266 -4.85 2.58 -4.61
N GLU A 267 -5.98 3.26 -4.46
CA GLU A 267 -6.08 4.48 -3.66
C GLU A 267 -6.01 4.19 -2.15
N GLU A 268 -6.67 3.14 -1.70
CA GLU A 268 -6.60 2.67 -0.31
C GLU A 268 -5.19 2.17 0.04
N GLY A 269 -4.56 1.42 -0.87
CA GLY A 269 -3.20 0.88 -0.68
C GLY A 269 -2.07 1.92 -0.78
N ARG A 270 -2.37 3.19 -1.11
CA ARG A 270 -1.40 4.30 -1.12
C ARG A 270 -1.38 5.10 0.18
N VAL A 271 -2.25 4.79 1.14
CA VAL A 271 -2.29 5.48 2.43
C VAL A 271 -1.26 4.84 3.38
N GLU A 272 0.03 5.13 3.20
CA GLU A 272 1.08 5.12 4.24
C GLU A 272 2.43 5.67 3.74
#